data_AF-A0A538TA36-F1
#
_entry.id   AF-A0A538TA36-F1
#
_cell.length_a   1.000
_cell.length_b   1.000
_cell.length_c   1.000
_cell.angle_alpha   90.00
_cell.angle_beta   90.00
_cell.angle_gamma   90.00
#
_symmetry.space_group_name_H-M   'P 1'
#
loop_
_entity.id
_entity.type
_entity.pdbx_description
1 polymer ?
#
loop_
_entity_poly.entity_id
_entity_poly.type
_entity_poly.pdbx_seq_one_letter_code
_entity_poly.pdbx_strand_id
1 'polypeptide(L)'
;MWRDGKKAPLAAAALRLTAPDLKRLGVVDDVLPELLGGAHRDPARAATTLKAAVIRHLDRLSGVRSEERVERRLQKYRKMGVFRE
;
A
#
# COMPACT_ATOMS: atom_id res chain seq x y z
N MET A 1 17.95 -15.17 10.73
CA MET A 1 18.02 -13.74 10.39
C MET A 1 19.08 -13.11 11.29
N TRP A 2 19.99 -12.29 10.76
CA TRP A 2 21.22 -11.89 11.46
C TRP A 2 20.99 -11.34 12.88
N ARG A 3 21.74 -11.84 13.86
CA ARG A 3 21.75 -11.35 15.26
C ARG A 3 22.62 -10.09 15.42
N ASP A 4 22.60 -9.20 14.43
CA ASP A 4 23.42 -7.99 14.37
C ASP A 4 22.57 -6.81 13.87
N GLY A 5 22.36 -5.82 14.72
CA GLY A 5 21.56 -4.63 14.42
C GLY A 5 22.12 -3.79 13.28
N LYS A 6 23.42 -3.88 12.97
CA LYS A 6 24.04 -3.16 11.85
C LYS A 6 23.53 -3.64 10.49
N LYS A 7 22.93 -4.83 10.42
CA LYS A 7 22.37 -5.41 9.18
C LYS A 7 20.91 -5.03 8.95
N ALA A 8 20.35 -4.12 9.75
CA ALA A 8 18.97 -3.65 9.57
C ALA A 8 18.67 -3.10 8.17
N PRO A 9 19.55 -2.31 7.50
CA PRO A 9 19.29 -1.85 6.14
C PRO A 9 19.19 -3.00 5.12
N LEU A 10 20.06 -4.01 5.26
CA LEU A 10 20.06 -5.19 4.41
C LEU A 10 18.79 -6.02 4.62
N ALA A 11 18.35 -6.18 5.87
CA ALA A 11 17.11 -6.86 6.19
C ALA A 11 15.88 -6.12 5.64
N ALA A 12 15.82 -4.79 5.78
CA ALA A 12 14.73 -3.97 5.24
C ALA A 12 14.63 -4.07 3.72
N ALA A 13 15.77 -4.05 3.01
CA ALA A 13 15.82 -4.23 1.56
C ALA A 13 15.37 -5.64 1.15
N ALA A 14 15.80 -6.68 1.87
CA ALA A 14 15.40 -8.07 1.59
C ALA A 14 13.89 -8.29 1.81
N LEU A 15 13.30 -7.64 2.82
CA LEU A 15 11.88 -7.73 3.12
C LEU A 15 11.00 -6.90 2.19
N ARG A 16 11.57 -6.00 1.37
CA ARG A 16 10.84 -5.19 0.37
C ARG A 16 9.68 -4.40 0.99
N LEU A 17 9.95 -3.71 2.09
CA LEU A 17 8.95 -3.01 2.91
C LEU A 17 8.56 -1.61 2.39
N THR A 18 9.11 -1.16 1.27
CA THR A 18 8.85 0.19 0.75
C THR A 18 7.50 0.27 0.03
N ALA A 19 6.89 1.45 -0.02
CA ALA A 19 5.61 1.63 -0.74
C ALA A 19 5.67 1.21 -2.22
N PRO A 20 6.72 1.54 -3.00
CA PRO A 20 6.86 1.04 -4.38
C PRO A 20 6.97 -0.49 -4.46
N ASP A 21 7.65 -1.12 -3.50
CA ASP A 21 7.75 -2.58 -3.46
C ASP A 21 6.41 -3.24 -3.17
N LEU A 22 5.69 -2.76 -2.16
CA LEU A 22 4.35 -3.27 -1.82
C LEU A 22 3.37 -3.08 -2.98
N LYS A 23 3.51 -1.99 -3.74
CA LYS A 23 2.72 -1.76 -4.95
C LYS A 23 3.06 -2.77 -6.04
N ARG A 24 4.35 -3.05 -6.26
CA ARG A 24 4.83 -4.06 -7.22
C ARG A 24 4.39 -5.48 -6.83
N LEU A 25 4.34 -5.78 -5.54
CA LEU A 25 3.87 -7.06 -5.00
C LEU A 25 2.33 -7.17 -5.02
N GLY A 26 1.60 -6.12 -5.40
CA GLY A 26 0.13 -6.11 -5.45
C GLY A 26 -0.54 -6.07 -4.07
N VAL A 27 0.20 -5.72 -3.02
CA VAL A 27 -0.31 -5.62 -1.65
C VAL A 27 -1.13 -4.34 -1.46
N VAL A 28 -0.67 -3.23 -2.04
CA VAL A 28 -1.35 -1.92 -1.97
C VAL A 28 -1.86 -1.46 -3.34
N ASP A 29 -2.98 -0.73 -3.34
CA ASP A 29 -3.65 -0.29 -4.56
C ASP A 29 -3.14 1.06 -5.08
N ASP A 30 -2.50 1.88 -4.25
CA ASP A 30 -2.00 3.20 -4.64
C ASP A 30 -0.85 3.63 -3.72
N VAL A 31 0.04 4.48 -4.25
CA VAL A 31 1.15 5.09 -3.51
C VAL A 31 1.07 6.59 -3.73
N LEU A 32 0.79 7.33 -2.67
CA LEU A 32 0.60 8.78 -2.77
C LEU A 32 1.96 9.49 -2.70
N PRO A 33 2.21 10.47 -3.59
CA PRO A 33 3.44 11.23 -3.55
C PRO A 33 3.47 12.14 -2.33
N GLU A 34 4.60 12.16 -1.65
CA GLU A 34 4.89 13.13 -0.59
C GLU A 34 5.58 14.37 -1.16
N LEU A 35 5.53 15.44 -0.39
CA LEU A 35 6.29 16.65 -0.67
C LEU A 35 7.79 16.40 -0.59
N LEU A 36 8.58 17.21 -1.29
CA LEU A 36 10.03 17.21 -1.15
C LEU A 36 10.39 17.46 0.31
N GLY A 37 11.06 16.49 0.94
CA GLY A 37 11.42 16.51 2.36
C GLY A 37 10.38 15.90 3.32
N GLY A 38 9.29 15.32 2.81
CA GLY A 38 8.34 14.49 3.56
C GLY A 38 7.05 15.20 3.98
N ALA A 39 6.02 14.39 4.28
CA ALA A 39 4.67 14.87 4.62
C ALA A 39 4.61 15.77 5.86
N HIS A 40 5.54 15.62 6.81
CA HIS A 40 5.59 16.43 8.03
C HIS A 40 5.91 17.92 7.78
N ARG A 41 6.48 18.26 6.62
CA ARG A 41 6.84 19.65 6.29
C ARG A 41 5.66 20.53 5.90
N ASP A 42 4.61 19.93 5.34
CA ASP A 42 3.34 20.59 5.07
C ASP A 42 2.21 19.55 5.18
N PRO A 43 1.74 19.36 6.42
CA PRO A 43 0.67 18.40 6.72
C PRO A 43 -0.66 18.74 6.03
N ALA A 44 -0.92 20.02 5.76
CA ALA A 44 -2.16 20.46 5.13
C ALA A 44 -2.24 19.98 3.68
N ARG A 45 -1.15 20.11 2.92
CA ARG A 45 -1.07 19.56 1.56
C ARG A 45 -1.07 18.03 1.57
N ALA A 46 -0.37 17.39 2.50
CA ALA A 46 -0.42 15.93 2.65
C ALA A 46 -1.84 15.41 2.90
N ALA A 47 -2.59 16.07 3.80
CA ALA A 47 -3.98 15.76 4.08
C ALA A 47 -4.88 15.98 2.86
N THR A 48 -4.62 17.01 2.06
CA THR A 48 -5.34 17.27 0.81
C THR A 48 -5.13 16.15 -0.21
N THR A 49 -3.88 15.73 -0.42
CA THR A 49 -3.54 14.59 -1.30
C THR A 49 -4.22 13.30 -0.82
N LEU A 50 -4.17 13.03 0.49
CA LEU A 50 -4.83 11.87 1.09
C LEU A 50 -6.35 11.91 0.89
N LYS A 51 -6.99 13.05 1.16
CA LYS A 51 -8.44 13.23 0.98
C LYS A 51 -8.86 12.93 -0.46
N ALA A 52 -8.14 13.47 -1.44
CA ALA A 52 -8.42 13.22 -2.85
C ALA A 52 -8.32 11.73 -3.22
N ALA A 53 -7.33 11.01 -2.65
CA ALA A 53 -7.19 9.58 -2.85
C ALA A 53 -8.33 8.78 -2.20
N VAL A 54 -8.68 9.08 -0.95
CA VAL A 54 -9.76 8.40 -0.21
C VAL A 54 -11.09 8.55 -0.96
N ILE A 55 -11.44 9.77 -1.38
CA ILE A 55 -12.67 10.04 -2.14
C ILE A 55 -12.67 9.21 -3.43
N ARG A 56 -11.59 9.28 -4.22
CA ARG A 56 -11.47 8.51 -5.48
C ARG A 56 -11.65 7.00 -5.27
N HIS A 57 -11.07 6.44 -4.21
CA HIS A 57 -11.21 5.01 -3.92
C HIS A 57 -12.60 4.64 -3.39
N LEU A 58 -13.21 5.51 -2.59
CA LEU A 58 -14.56 5.32 -2.09
C LEU A 58 -15.57 5.37 -3.23
N ASP A 59 -15.49 6.36 -4.11
CA ASP A 59 -16.41 6.51 -5.26
C ASP A 59 -16.40 5.26 -6.15
N ARG A 60 -15.22 4.68 -6.40
CA ARG A 60 -15.09 3.41 -7.14
C ARG A 60 -15.77 2.23 -6.45
N LEU A 61 -15.86 2.23 -5.13
CA LEU A 61 -16.47 1.15 -4.34
C LEU A 61 -17.97 1.39 -4.09
N SER A 62 -18.41 2.64 -4.03
CA SER A 62 -19.81 3.02 -3.78
C SER A 62 -20.76 2.45 -4.84
N GLY A 63 -20.32 2.38 -6.10
CA GLY A 63 -21.10 1.79 -7.20
C GLY A 63 -21.12 0.25 -7.25
N VAL A 64 -20.38 -0.44 -6.38
CA VAL A 64 -20.28 -1.91 -6.37
C VAL A 64 -21.24 -2.49 -5.36
N ARG A 65 -22.05 -3.48 -5.75
CA ARG A 65 -23.01 -4.13 -4.84
C ARG A 65 -22.29 -4.79 -3.66
N SER A 66 -22.93 -4.85 -2.49
CA SER A 66 -22.32 -5.38 -1.26
C SER A 66 -21.73 -6.78 -1.41
N GLU A 67 -22.47 -7.70 -2.03
CA GLU A 67 -22.02 -9.08 -2.30
C GLU A 67 -20.75 -9.10 -3.14
N GLU A 68 -20.72 -8.29 -4.20
CA GLU A 68 -19.59 -8.20 -5.10
C GLU A 68 -18.37 -7.56 -4.42
N ARG A 69 -18.56 -6.59 -3.52
CA ARG A 69 -17.45 -6.05 -2.71
C ARG A 69 -16.81 -7.11 -1.82
N VAL A 70 -17.61 -8.01 -1.24
CA VAL A 70 -17.11 -9.12 -0.41
C VAL A 70 -16.31 -10.10 -1.26
N GLU A 71 -16.85 -10.50 -2.42
CA GLU A 71 -16.15 -11.41 -3.33
C GLU A 71 -14.84 -10.81 -3.85
N ARG A 72 -14.86 -9.55 -4.30
CA ARG A 72 -13.64 -8.84 -4.74
C ARG A 72 -12.58 -8.79 -3.64
N ARG A 73 -12.98 -8.61 -2.37
CA ARG A 73 -12.06 -8.62 -1.23
C ARG A 73 -11.44 -10.00 -1.02
N LEU A 74 -12.25 -11.06 -1.04
CA LEU A 74 -11.76 -12.45 -0.93
C LEU A 74 -10.75 -12.76 -2.04
N GLN A 75 -11.10 -12.43 -3.29
CA GLN A 75 -10.22 -12.64 -4.44
C GLN A 75 -8.93 -11.84 -4.34
N LYS A 76 -8.98 -10.59 -3.86
CA LYS A 76 -7.78 -9.76 -3.64
C LYS A 76 -6.80 -10.49 -2.71
N TYR A 77 -7.26 -10.97 -1.55
CA TYR A 77 -6.36 -11.64 -0.59
C TYR A 77 -5.89 -13.02 -1.06
N ARG A 78 -6.73 -13.79 -1.75
CA ARG A 78 -6.34 -15.11 -2.30
C ARG A 78 -5.25 -15.02 -3.36
N LYS A 79 -5.22 -13.92 -4.13
CA LYS A 79 -4.18 -13.66 -5.13
C LYS A 79 -2.86 -13.16 -4.53
N MET A 80 -2.83 -12.80 -3.25
CA MET A 80 -1.60 -12.38 -2.59
C MET A 80 -0.80 -13.61 -2.16
N GLY A 81 0.48 -13.62 -2.53
CA GLY A 81 1.38 -14.75 -2.28
C GLY A 81 1.63 -15.55 -3.55
N VAL A 82 2.84 -16.08 -3.67
CA VAL A 82 3.24 -16.96 -4.77
C VAL A 82 3.61 -18.30 -4.15
N PHE A 83 2.89 -19.34 -4.54
CA PHE A 83 3.15 -20.71 -4.11
C PHE A 83 3.50 -21.53 -5.36
N ARG A 84 4.50 -22.41 -5.23
CA ARG A 84 4.71 -23.50 -6.18
C ARG A 84 4.16 -24.75 -5.51
N GLU A 85 3.29 -25.47 -6.21
CA GLU A 85 2.96 -26.87 -5.89
C GLU A 85 4.18 -27.77 -6.11
#